data_AF-A0A9X9T803-F1
#
_entry.id   AF-A0A9X9T803-F1
#
_cell.length_a   1.000
_cell.length_b   1.000
_cell.length_c   1.000
_cell.angle_alpha   90.00
_cell.angle_beta   90.00
_cell.angle_gamma   90.00
#
_symmetry.space_group_name_H-M   'P 1'
#
loop_
_entity.id
_entity.type
_entity.pdbx_description
1 polymer ?
#
loop_
_entity_poly.entity_id
_entity_poly.type
_entity_poly.pdbx_seq_one_letter_code
_entity_poly.pdbx_strand_id
1 'polypeptide(L)'
;MMPFGTFTQEAQLFLSNLKEKEHQILLMLNEGRYQAEIAEKLHIDKAQVSRFIRDLKRLGLVEEDVTVYEHKGKTYTCSRRPTLTNKIKYYNLSPYLQEYIASLSSKNKTDTLLYDVHHINLYYPVTKQPDCLYLKEIPPDPQVEFIKKWHPNGCTFYRFQVTVITGVMISIIYRGSSISASRLRGSRLIRASNQTELMKIWKKDVEAGVRIFIQYQKIHGKKISVGTPEDRGEPHYAFFTKYGKMTVGLPKKTITDDIYIDNSPSERNPDLSEIETENSEVADQIDRGIKCALRMPEIIDRIQQLEKEIKKLNQVVHG
;
A
#
# COMPACT_ATOMS: atom_id res chain seq x y z
N MET A 1 0.86 -30.98 0.77
CA MET A 1 0.16 -29.74 0.37
C MET A 1 -0.57 -30.04 -0.91
N MET A 2 -1.89 -29.90 -0.95
CA MET A 2 -2.59 -29.93 -2.24
C MET A 2 -2.49 -28.54 -2.87
N PRO A 3 -2.12 -28.43 -4.16
CA PRO A 3 -2.20 -27.16 -4.88
C PRO A 3 -3.66 -26.70 -4.96
N PHE A 4 -3.88 -25.39 -5.13
CA PHE A 4 -5.20 -24.82 -5.41
C PHE A 4 -5.91 -25.64 -6.49
N GLY A 5 -6.93 -26.39 -6.10
CA GLY A 5 -7.69 -27.26 -6.99
C GLY A 5 -8.58 -26.45 -7.94
N THR A 6 -9.15 -27.13 -8.94
CA THR A 6 -10.21 -26.60 -9.80
C THR A 6 -11.35 -26.04 -8.93
N PHE A 7 -11.63 -24.74 -9.06
CA PHE A 7 -12.61 -24.03 -8.24
C PHE A 7 -14.03 -24.53 -8.51
N THR A 8 -14.78 -24.79 -7.45
CA THR A 8 -16.14 -25.33 -7.51
C THR A 8 -17.15 -24.24 -7.89
N GLN A 9 -18.24 -24.63 -8.58
CA GLN A 9 -19.39 -23.73 -8.84
C GLN A 9 -19.93 -23.07 -7.56
N GLU A 10 -19.79 -23.76 -6.42
CA GLU A 10 -20.14 -23.26 -5.09
C GLU A 10 -19.33 -22.01 -4.70
N ALA A 11 -18.02 -21.97 -5.01
CA ALA A 11 -17.18 -20.79 -4.71
C ALA A 11 -17.58 -19.59 -5.57
N GLN A 12 -17.99 -19.81 -6.83
CA GLN A 12 -18.45 -18.74 -7.72
C GLN A 12 -19.78 -18.15 -7.23
N LEU A 13 -20.73 -19.01 -6.86
CA LEU A 13 -22.02 -18.60 -6.30
C LEU A 13 -21.87 -17.90 -4.94
N PHE A 14 -20.91 -18.32 -4.13
CA PHE A 14 -20.61 -17.65 -2.86
C PHE A 14 -20.13 -16.22 -3.10
N LEU A 15 -19.16 -16.03 -4.02
CA LEU A 15 -18.62 -14.71 -4.33
C LEU A 15 -19.65 -13.77 -5.00
N SER A 16 -20.58 -14.29 -5.81
CA SER A 16 -21.61 -13.45 -6.45
C SER A 16 -22.67 -12.93 -5.48
N ASN A 17 -22.82 -13.56 -4.30
CA ASN A 17 -23.83 -13.21 -3.29
C ASN A 17 -23.27 -12.44 -2.09
N LEU A 18 -22.02 -12.00 -2.15
CA LEU A 18 -21.41 -11.25 -1.07
C LEU A 18 -22.07 -9.89 -0.87
N LYS A 19 -22.15 -9.48 0.39
CA LYS A 19 -22.62 -8.16 0.78
C LYS A 19 -21.44 -7.18 0.78
N GLU A 20 -21.77 -5.89 0.74
CA GLU A 20 -20.79 -4.79 0.73
C GLU A 20 -19.71 -4.91 1.83
N LYS A 21 -20.12 -5.24 3.06
CA LYS A 21 -19.18 -5.44 4.17
C LYS A 21 -18.24 -6.63 3.96
N GLU A 22 -18.70 -7.69 3.30
CA GLU A 22 -17.90 -8.88 3.00
C GLU A 22 -16.89 -8.59 1.88
N HIS A 23 -17.26 -7.78 0.89
CA HIS A 23 -16.31 -7.23 -0.09
C HIS A 23 -15.20 -6.40 0.59
N GLN A 24 -15.55 -5.57 1.57
CA GLN A 24 -14.56 -4.79 2.31
C GLN A 24 -13.63 -5.68 3.14
N ILE A 25 -14.14 -6.76 3.73
CA ILE A 25 -13.29 -7.76 4.40
C ILE A 25 -12.32 -8.41 3.39
N LEU A 26 -12.78 -8.78 2.19
CA LEU A 26 -11.93 -9.35 1.14
C LEU A 26 -10.83 -8.38 0.69
N LEU A 27 -11.17 -7.11 0.47
CA LEU A 27 -10.20 -6.06 0.11
C LEU A 27 -9.14 -5.92 1.20
N MET A 28 -9.55 -5.86 2.48
CA MET A 28 -8.61 -5.75 3.61
C MET A 28 -7.76 -7.01 3.81
N LEU A 29 -8.28 -8.20 3.50
CA LEU A 29 -7.49 -9.44 3.48
C LEU A 29 -6.43 -9.40 2.37
N ASN A 30 -6.77 -8.90 1.19
CA ASN A 30 -5.81 -8.68 0.10
C ASN A 30 -4.77 -7.60 0.45
N GLU A 31 -5.15 -6.62 1.28
CA GLU A 31 -4.23 -5.68 1.92
C GLU A 31 -3.30 -6.35 2.93
N GLY A 32 -3.54 -7.60 3.32
CA GLY A 32 -2.74 -8.32 4.30
C GLY A 32 -3.07 -7.97 5.75
N ARG A 33 -4.23 -7.36 6.01
CA ARG A 33 -4.72 -7.09 7.38
C ARG A 33 -5.20 -8.37 8.05
N TYR A 34 -5.07 -8.44 9.37
CA TYR A 34 -5.50 -9.58 10.18
C TYR A 34 -6.90 -9.35 10.79
N GLN A 35 -7.54 -10.43 11.24
CA GLN A 35 -8.97 -10.44 11.59
C GLN A 35 -9.40 -9.35 12.60
N ALA A 36 -8.58 -9.12 13.64
CA ALA A 36 -8.93 -8.15 14.66
C ALA A 36 -8.81 -6.70 14.17
N GLU A 37 -7.85 -6.41 13.29
CA GLU A 37 -7.73 -5.10 12.65
C GLU A 37 -8.90 -4.83 11.70
N ILE A 38 -9.33 -5.85 10.95
CA ILE A 38 -10.51 -5.76 10.07
C ILE A 38 -11.77 -5.49 10.89
N ALA A 39 -11.96 -6.24 11.98
CA ALA A 39 -13.11 -6.08 12.86
C ALA A 39 -13.17 -4.68 13.48
N GLU A 40 -12.04 -4.16 13.94
CA GLU A 40 -11.92 -2.80 14.49
C GLU A 40 -12.24 -1.74 13.43
N LYS A 41 -11.66 -1.86 12.23
CA LYS A 41 -11.82 -0.87 11.15
C LYS A 41 -13.22 -0.83 10.57
N LEU A 42 -13.91 -1.97 10.51
CA LEU A 42 -15.29 -2.07 10.01
C LEU A 42 -16.34 -1.91 11.11
N HIS A 43 -15.94 -1.70 12.37
CA HIS A 43 -16.82 -1.65 13.53
C HIS A 43 -17.78 -2.86 13.60
N ILE A 44 -17.23 -4.06 13.41
CA ILE A 44 -17.96 -5.35 13.45
C ILE A 44 -17.36 -6.31 14.46
N ASP A 45 -18.12 -7.35 14.80
CA ASP A 45 -17.65 -8.38 15.73
C ASP A 45 -16.57 -9.27 15.08
N LYS A 46 -15.52 -9.57 15.85
CA LYS A 46 -14.46 -10.51 15.46
C LYS A 46 -15.01 -11.88 15.08
N ALA A 47 -16.10 -12.33 15.73
CA ALA A 47 -16.74 -13.60 15.38
C ALA A 47 -17.36 -13.59 13.98
N GLN A 48 -17.83 -12.43 13.49
CA GLN A 48 -18.34 -12.28 12.12
C GLN A 48 -17.22 -12.42 11.10
N VAL A 49 -16.10 -11.72 11.31
CA VAL A 49 -14.90 -11.83 10.46
C VAL A 49 -14.35 -13.26 10.46
N SER A 50 -14.32 -13.91 11.64
CA SER A 50 -13.84 -15.28 11.79
C SER A 50 -14.72 -16.31 11.07
N ARG A 51 -16.06 -16.15 11.11
CA ARG A 51 -17.00 -16.99 10.34
C ARG A 51 -16.75 -16.85 8.84
N PHE A 52 -16.68 -15.61 8.36
CA PHE A 52 -16.46 -15.35 6.94
C PHE A 52 -15.16 -15.96 6.42
N ILE A 53 -14.05 -15.82 7.17
CA ILE A 53 -12.76 -16.41 6.80
C ILE A 53 -12.81 -17.95 6.81
N ARG A 54 -13.61 -18.54 7.71
CA ARG A 54 -13.80 -20.00 7.75
C ARG A 54 -14.51 -20.49 6.48
N ASP A 55 -15.50 -19.75 6.01
CA ASP A 55 -16.21 -20.06 4.77
C ASP A 55 -15.28 -19.94 3.55
N LEU A 56 -14.46 -18.89 3.48
CA LEU A 56 -13.43 -18.75 2.45
C LEU A 56 -12.41 -19.89 2.48
N LYS A 57 -12.00 -20.33 3.67
CA LYS A 57 -11.04 -21.44 3.85
C LYS A 57 -11.67 -22.77 3.42
N ARG A 58 -12.93 -23.01 3.76
CA ARG A 58 -13.70 -24.20 3.34
C ARG A 58 -13.79 -24.28 1.82
N LEU A 59 -13.95 -23.14 1.15
CA LEU A 59 -14.05 -23.02 -0.31
C LEU A 59 -12.68 -23.00 -1.02
N GLY A 60 -11.56 -23.14 -0.29
CA GLY A 60 -10.22 -23.10 -0.88
C GLY A 60 -9.81 -21.72 -1.44
N LEU A 61 -10.50 -20.65 -1.02
CA LEU A 61 -10.23 -19.28 -1.48
C LEU A 61 -9.12 -18.60 -0.67
N VAL A 62 -8.88 -19.07 0.56
CA VAL A 62 -7.81 -18.58 1.43
C VAL A 62 -7.13 -19.72 2.18
N GLU A 63 -5.82 -19.58 2.40
CA GLU A 63 -5.02 -20.50 3.21
C GLU A 63 -4.28 -19.73 4.30
N GLU A 64 -3.99 -20.36 5.43
CA GLU A 64 -3.21 -19.72 6.49
C GLU A 64 -1.74 -19.57 6.05
N ASP A 65 -1.19 -18.37 6.15
CA ASP A 65 0.19 -18.06 5.78
C ASP A 65 1.16 -18.53 6.87
N VAL A 66 1.47 -19.82 6.85
CA VAL A 66 2.29 -20.51 7.86
C VAL A 66 3.54 -21.13 7.26
N THR A 67 4.60 -21.17 8.06
CA THR A 67 5.80 -21.95 7.81
C THR A 67 5.80 -23.15 8.75
N VAL A 68 6.13 -24.32 8.23
CA VAL A 68 6.27 -25.55 9.00
C VAL A 68 7.75 -25.88 9.09
N TYR A 69 8.25 -26.11 10.31
CA TYR A 69 9.62 -26.57 10.53
C TYR A 69 9.67 -27.65 11.60
N GLU A 70 10.64 -28.56 11.49
CA GLU A 70 10.86 -29.61 12.47
C GLU A 70 11.99 -29.22 13.42
N HIS A 71 11.77 -29.43 14.71
CA HIS A 71 12.80 -29.25 15.73
C HIS A 71 12.68 -30.36 16.77
N LYS A 72 13.77 -31.10 17.00
CA LYS A 72 13.83 -32.20 17.99
C LYS A 72 12.71 -33.25 17.81
N GLY A 73 12.44 -33.64 16.56
CA GLY A 73 11.41 -34.64 16.24
C GLY A 73 9.96 -34.19 16.46
N LYS A 74 9.73 -32.88 16.64
CA LYS A 74 8.39 -32.28 16.72
C LYS A 74 8.20 -31.28 15.59
N THR A 75 7.04 -31.33 14.95
CA THR A 75 6.63 -30.38 13.90
C THR A 75 6.04 -29.13 14.54
N TYR A 76 6.59 -27.97 14.20
CA TYR A 76 6.10 -26.67 14.64
C TYR A 76 5.54 -25.88 13.45
N THR A 77 4.43 -25.19 13.67
CA THR A 77 3.80 -24.31 12.69
C THR A 77 3.82 -22.89 13.23
N CYS A 78 4.48 -21.97 12.53
CA CYS A 78 4.51 -20.56 12.85
C CYS A 78 3.95 -19.73 11.69
N SER A 79 3.40 -18.54 11.95
CA SER A 79 3.04 -17.63 10.87
C SER A 79 4.30 -17.23 10.10
N ARG A 80 4.23 -17.20 8.76
CA ARG A 80 5.35 -16.79 7.90
C ARG A 80 5.70 -15.31 8.07
N ARG A 81 4.73 -14.51 8.53
CA ARG A 81 4.91 -13.10 8.91
C ARG A 81 5.22 -12.99 10.41
N PRO A 82 6.16 -12.14 10.81
CA PRO A 82 6.53 -11.97 12.22
C PRO A 82 5.36 -11.33 12.96
N THR A 83 5.00 -11.92 14.09
CA THR A 83 3.98 -11.37 14.98
C THR A 83 4.62 -11.21 16.35
N LEU A 84 4.43 -10.05 16.99
CA LEU A 84 4.83 -9.83 18.39
C LEU A 84 4.18 -10.85 19.35
N THR A 85 3.12 -11.51 18.89
CA THR A 85 2.43 -12.60 19.57
C THR A 85 2.07 -13.69 18.55
N ASN A 86 2.43 -14.95 18.79
CA ASN A 86 2.06 -16.14 17.98
C ASN A 86 0.54 -16.39 17.79
N LYS A 87 -0.32 -15.42 18.13
CA LYS A 87 -1.78 -15.48 18.08
C LYS A 87 -2.37 -14.83 16.84
N ILE A 88 -1.60 -14.07 16.07
CA ILE A 88 -2.10 -13.36 14.88
C ILE A 88 -1.95 -14.27 13.65
N LYS A 89 -3.04 -14.44 12.90
CA LYS A 89 -3.09 -15.26 11.69
C LYS A 89 -3.19 -14.37 10.45
N TYR A 90 -2.36 -14.68 9.45
CA TYR A 90 -2.41 -14.09 8.12
C TYR A 90 -2.88 -15.13 7.11
N TYR A 91 -3.36 -14.66 5.97
CA TYR A 91 -3.94 -15.51 4.94
C TYR A 91 -3.35 -15.21 3.57
N ASN A 92 -3.03 -16.28 2.83
CA ASN A 92 -2.72 -16.21 1.41
C ASN A 92 -4.02 -16.41 0.64
N LEU A 93 -4.25 -15.56 -0.36
CA LEU A 93 -5.46 -15.60 -1.19
C LEU A 93 -5.19 -16.45 -2.43
N SER A 94 -6.18 -17.22 -2.86
CA SER A 94 -6.09 -17.99 -4.09
C SER A 94 -6.02 -17.06 -5.32
N PRO A 95 -5.39 -17.47 -6.44
CA PRO A 95 -5.33 -16.67 -7.66
C PRO A 95 -6.72 -16.21 -8.14
N TYR A 96 -7.71 -17.10 -8.07
CA TYR A 96 -9.10 -16.79 -8.44
C TYR A 96 -9.72 -15.70 -7.56
N LEU A 97 -9.50 -15.75 -6.23
CA LEU A 97 -9.98 -14.71 -5.33
C LEU A 97 -9.26 -13.38 -5.61
N GLN A 98 -7.98 -13.40 -5.95
CA GLN A 98 -7.23 -12.20 -6.32
C GLN A 98 -7.77 -11.54 -7.60
N GLU A 99 -8.07 -12.34 -8.63
CA GLU A 99 -8.71 -11.86 -9.87
C GLU A 99 -10.10 -11.27 -9.60
N TYR A 100 -10.89 -11.94 -8.76
CA TYR A 100 -12.19 -11.44 -8.34
C TYR A 100 -12.09 -10.09 -7.61
N ILE A 101 -11.16 -9.97 -6.65
CA ILE A 101 -10.90 -8.71 -5.94
C ILE A 101 -10.40 -7.61 -6.88
N ALA A 102 -9.59 -7.96 -7.88
CA ALA A 102 -9.18 -7.02 -8.92
C ALA A 102 -10.40 -6.52 -9.74
N SER A 103 -11.38 -7.39 -10.01
CA SER A 103 -12.63 -7.03 -10.68
C SER A 103 -13.55 -6.13 -9.82
N LEU A 104 -13.58 -6.34 -8.50
CA LEU A 104 -14.26 -5.43 -7.56
C LEU A 104 -13.59 -4.06 -7.52
N SER A 105 -12.25 -4.05 -7.53
CA SER A 105 -11.45 -2.83 -7.55
C SER A 105 -11.67 -2.04 -8.85
N SER A 106 -11.99 -2.69 -9.98
CA SER A 106 -12.35 -1.96 -11.20
C SER A 106 -13.70 -1.25 -11.14
N LYS A 107 -14.65 -1.68 -10.29
CA LYS A 107 -15.93 -0.97 -10.08
C LYS A 107 -15.82 0.22 -9.12
N ASN A 108 -14.85 0.20 -8.20
CA ASN A 108 -14.61 1.26 -7.20
C ASN A 108 -13.40 2.16 -7.52
N LYS A 109 -12.82 2.04 -8.73
CA LYS A 109 -11.61 2.78 -9.15
C LYS A 109 -11.80 4.31 -9.20
N THR A 110 -13.05 4.79 -9.22
CA THR A 110 -13.37 6.22 -9.33
C THR A 110 -13.21 6.99 -8.02
N ASP A 111 -13.21 6.30 -6.87
CA ASP A 111 -13.23 6.98 -5.57
C ASP A 111 -11.85 7.08 -4.91
N THR A 112 -10.87 6.29 -5.37
CA THR A 112 -9.49 6.39 -4.88
C THR A 112 -8.68 7.39 -5.68
N LEU A 113 -7.77 8.12 -5.04
CA LEU A 113 -6.78 8.95 -5.72
C LEU A 113 -5.95 8.12 -6.71
N LEU A 114 -5.65 8.72 -7.86
CA LEU A 114 -4.86 8.14 -8.95
C LEU A 114 -3.37 8.50 -8.87
N TYR A 115 -2.99 9.41 -7.96
CA TYR A 115 -1.60 9.77 -7.69
C TYR A 115 -1.08 9.12 -6.40
N ASP A 116 0.24 8.91 -6.32
CA ASP A 116 0.95 8.62 -5.07
C ASP A 116 1.64 9.90 -4.56
N VAL A 117 2.02 9.92 -3.27
CA VAL A 117 2.78 11.02 -2.69
C VAL A 117 4.15 10.54 -2.24
N HIS A 118 5.19 11.23 -2.69
CA HIS A 118 6.58 10.98 -2.33
C HIS A 118 7.26 12.26 -1.84
N HIS A 119 8.54 12.14 -1.44
CA HIS A 119 9.34 13.20 -0.80
C HIS A 119 8.84 13.74 0.55
N ILE A 120 7.82 13.12 1.13
CA ILE A 120 7.54 13.37 2.54
C ILE A 120 8.68 12.78 3.38
N ASN A 121 9.19 13.56 4.33
CA ASN A 121 10.30 13.18 5.19
C ASN A 121 10.04 13.71 6.60
N LEU A 122 9.85 12.81 7.55
CA LEU A 122 9.67 13.16 8.94
C LEU A 122 11.03 13.17 9.65
N TYR A 123 11.30 14.30 10.28
CA TYR A 123 12.50 14.53 11.07
C TYR A 123 12.20 14.38 12.55
N TYR A 124 12.98 13.56 13.25
CA TYR A 124 12.85 13.31 14.68
C TYR A 124 14.13 13.76 15.38
N PRO A 125 14.10 14.81 16.21
CA PRO A 125 15.25 15.18 17.02
C PRO A 125 15.53 14.08 18.05
N VAL A 126 16.78 13.62 18.16
CA VAL A 126 17.17 12.60 19.14
C VAL A 126 17.47 13.27 20.47
N THR A 127 16.65 12.99 21.48
CA THR A 127 16.78 13.53 22.84
C THR A 127 17.67 12.68 23.73
N LYS A 128 17.81 11.39 23.41
CA LYS A 128 18.74 10.49 24.08
C LYS A 128 19.44 9.61 23.07
N GLN A 129 20.77 9.75 23.01
CA GLN A 129 21.63 9.01 22.11
C GLN A 129 22.14 7.72 22.78
N PRO A 130 22.23 6.60 22.04
CA PRO A 130 22.96 5.42 22.46
C PRO A 130 24.45 5.60 22.16
N ASP A 131 25.31 4.90 22.90
CA ASP A 131 26.78 4.93 22.68
C ASP A 131 27.17 4.41 21.29
N CYS A 132 26.41 3.43 20.78
CA CYS A 132 26.49 2.98 19.40
C CYS A 132 25.16 2.33 18.97
N LEU A 133 24.95 2.23 17.66
CA LEU A 133 23.80 1.48 17.12
C LEU A 133 24.12 -0.01 17.02
N TYR A 134 23.08 -0.82 17.12
CA TYR A 134 23.12 -2.22 16.74
C TYR A 134 23.01 -2.33 15.22
N LEU A 135 24.01 -3.00 14.61
CA LEU A 135 24.19 -3.09 13.15
C LEU A 135 24.21 -4.53 12.62
N LYS A 136 24.15 -5.54 13.50
CA LYS A 136 24.31 -6.96 13.12
C LYS A 136 22.98 -7.67 13.13
N GLU A 137 22.79 -8.64 12.24
CA GLU A 137 21.50 -9.26 11.95
C GLU A 137 21.47 -10.74 12.34
N ILE A 138 21.82 -11.12 13.57
CA ILE A 138 21.81 -12.56 13.92
C ILE A 138 20.87 -12.87 15.08
N PRO A 139 19.66 -13.43 14.80
CA PRO A 139 19.05 -13.59 13.47
C PRO A 139 18.53 -12.24 12.92
N PRO A 140 18.37 -12.10 11.59
CA PRO A 140 17.84 -10.87 11.01
C PRO A 140 16.43 -10.65 11.54
N ASP A 141 16.17 -9.46 12.09
CA ASP A 141 14.78 -9.06 12.26
C ASP A 141 14.25 -8.79 10.85
N PRO A 142 13.30 -9.57 10.33
CA PRO A 142 12.78 -9.40 8.99
C PRO A 142 12.12 -8.03 8.76
N GLN A 143 11.88 -7.26 9.83
CA GLN A 143 11.36 -5.90 9.73
C GLN A 143 12.45 -4.83 9.69
N VAL A 144 13.71 -5.10 10.06
CA VAL A 144 14.77 -4.09 10.13
C VAL A 144 16.07 -4.59 9.52
N GLU A 145 16.45 -3.99 8.40
CA GLU A 145 17.68 -4.31 7.65
C GLU A 145 18.68 -3.15 7.77
N PHE A 146 19.93 -3.45 8.08
CA PHE A 146 21.00 -2.46 8.02
C PHE A 146 21.56 -2.37 6.61
N ILE A 147 21.47 -1.20 5.99
CA ILE A 147 21.88 -1.02 4.59
C ILE A 147 23.33 -0.56 4.48
N LYS A 148 23.66 0.55 5.13
CA LYS A 148 25.02 1.12 5.04
C LYS A 148 25.33 2.13 6.12
N LYS A 149 26.64 2.34 6.32
CA LYS A 149 27.25 3.43 7.08
C LYS A 149 28.08 4.29 6.13
N TRP A 150 28.01 5.61 6.24
CA TRP A 150 28.83 6.54 5.44
C TRP A 150 29.15 7.82 6.22
N HIS A 151 30.12 8.61 5.74
CA HIS A 151 30.69 9.76 6.46
C HIS A 151 30.64 11.08 5.67
N PRO A 152 29.45 11.66 5.42
CA PRO A 152 29.37 12.94 4.73
C PRO A 152 29.89 14.07 5.64
N ASN A 153 30.82 14.89 5.14
CA ASN A 153 31.40 16.03 5.85
C ASN A 153 31.94 15.70 7.25
N GLY A 154 32.50 14.50 7.43
CA GLY A 154 33.05 14.04 8.72
C GLY A 154 32.02 13.55 9.75
N CYS A 155 30.71 13.72 9.49
CA CYS A 155 29.66 13.20 10.35
C CYS A 155 29.34 11.74 10.01
N THR A 156 28.99 10.90 10.99
CA THR A 156 28.66 9.49 10.75
C THR A 156 27.16 9.30 10.54
N PHE A 157 26.78 8.69 9.42
CA PHE A 157 25.40 8.40 9.05
C PHE A 157 25.18 6.90 8.94
N TYR A 158 24.00 6.45 9.35
CA TYR A 158 23.56 5.07 9.25
C TYR A 158 22.21 5.01 8.54
N ARG A 159 22.06 4.08 7.61
CA ARG A 159 20.79 3.84 6.91
C ARG A 159 20.28 2.44 7.24
N PHE A 160 19.02 2.41 7.62
CA PHE A 160 18.25 1.19 7.81
C PHE A 160 17.04 1.21 6.88
N GLN A 161 16.56 0.02 6.53
CA GLN A 161 15.25 -0.18 5.93
C GLN A 161 14.36 -0.88 6.93
N VAL A 162 13.16 -0.35 7.08
CA VAL A 162 12.16 -0.87 8.01
C VAL A 162 10.90 -1.25 7.25
N THR A 163 10.50 -2.50 7.31
CA THR A 163 9.24 -2.97 6.74
C THR A 163 8.15 -2.92 7.80
N VAL A 164 7.18 -2.03 7.63
CA VAL A 164 6.02 -1.95 8.53
C VAL A 164 4.99 -3.04 8.19
N ILE A 165 4.03 -3.27 9.09
CA ILE A 165 3.02 -4.34 8.97
C ILE A 165 2.21 -4.25 7.65
N THR A 166 2.00 -3.05 7.12
CA THR A 166 1.31 -2.82 5.84
C THR A 166 2.10 -3.31 4.61
N GLY A 167 3.36 -3.71 4.80
CA GLY A 167 4.30 -4.07 3.74
C GLY A 167 4.99 -2.86 3.11
N VAL A 168 4.75 -1.66 3.63
CA VAL A 168 5.45 -0.43 3.20
C VAL A 168 6.87 -0.44 3.77
N MET A 169 7.85 -0.08 2.94
CA MET A 169 9.24 0.04 3.34
C MET A 169 9.59 1.49 3.65
N ILE A 170 10.15 1.72 4.84
CA ILE A 170 10.57 3.01 5.36
C ILE A 170 12.10 3.05 5.42
N SER A 171 12.70 4.05 4.77
CA SER A 171 14.12 4.37 4.91
C SER A 171 14.31 5.21 6.16
N ILE A 172 15.15 4.72 7.08
CA ILE A 172 15.56 5.42 8.30
C ILE A 172 17.01 5.86 8.15
N ILE A 173 17.30 7.14 8.33
CA ILE A 173 18.65 7.70 8.37
C ILE A 173 18.92 8.25 9.76
N TYR A 174 19.83 7.62 10.49
CA TYR A 174 20.29 8.08 11.80
C TYR A 174 21.61 8.84 11.68
N ARG A 175 21.68 10.03 12.30
CA ARG A 175 22.84 10.95 12.25
C ARG A 175 23.44 11.26 13.62
N GLY A 176 23.06 10.52 14.66
CA GLY A 176 23.42 10.85 16.05
C GLY A 176 22.38 11.76 16.69
N SER A 177 22.35 13.02 16.28
CA SER A 177 21.43 14.04 16.81
C SER A 177 20.01 13.96 16.27
N SER A 178 19.78 13.16 15.23
CA SER A 178 18.48 13.09 14.57
C SER A 178 18.24 11.77 13.85
N ILE A 179 16.95 11.50 13.61
CA ILE A 179 16.47 10.49 12.69
C ILE A 179 15.67 11.18 11.58
N SER A 180 15.98 10.88 10.32
CA SER A 180 15.14 11.23 9.18
C SER A 180 14.49 9.97 8.65
N ALA A 181 13.18 9.99 8.43
CA ALA A 181 12.41 8.84 8.03
C ALA A 181 11.51 9.18 6.83
N SER A 182 11.62 8.38 5.78
CA SER A 182 10.84 8.55 4.55
C SER A 182 10.45 7.20 3.96
N ARG A 183 9.28 7.14 3.31
CA ARG A 183 8.86 5.98 2.54
C ARG A 183 9.77 5.78 1.33
N LEU A 184 10.16 4.54 1.05
CA LEU A 184 10.96 4.21 -0.13
C LEU A 184 10.13 4.22 -1.41
N ARG A 185 10.69 4.78 -2.49
CA ARG A 185 10.09 4.77 -3.84
C ARG A 185 9.88 3.33 -4.34
N GLY A 186 8.65 3.03 -4.76
CA GLY A 186 8.22 1.70 -5.23
C GLY A 186 7.79 0.74 -4.11
N SER A 187 7.66 1.23 -2.87
CA SER A 187 6.89 0.51 -1.85
C SER A 187 5.41 0.50 -2.20
N ARG A 188 4.65 -0.45 -1.64
CA ARG A 188 3.23 -0.69 -1.95
C ARG A 188 2.40 0.60 -2.04
N LEU A 189 1.68 0.77 -3.14
CA LEU A 189 0.83 1.94 -3.38
C LEU A 189 -0.25 2.06 -2.30
N ILE A 190 -0.38 3.24 -1.71
CA ILE A 190 -1.42 3.54 -0.71
C ILE A 190 -2.70 3.92 -1.45
N ARG A 191 -3.81 3.29 -1.09
CA ARG A 191 -5.14 3.64 -1.59
C ARG A 191 -5.80 4.57 -0.57
N ALA A 192 -6.18 5.76 -1.00
CA ALA A 192 -6.88 6.75 -0.20
C ALA A 192 -7.96 7.41 -1.05
N SER A 193 -9.04 7.85 -0.40
CA SER A 193 -10.15 8.52 -1.08
C SER A 193 -9.89 9.99 -1.38
N ASN A 194 -9.03 10.62 -0.57
CA ASN A 194 -8.66 12.02 -0.68
C ASN A 194 -7.24 12.26 -0.12
N GLN A 195 -6.70 13.45 -0.39
CA GLN A 195 -5.34 13.80 -0.04
C GLN A 195 -5.09 13.81 1.47
N THR A 196 -6.05 14.30 2.27
CA THR A 196 -5.93 14.37 3.73
C THR A 196 -5.79 12.97 4.33
N GLU A 197 -6.59 12.03 3.87
CA GLU A 197 -6.49 10.63 4.25
C GLU A 197 -5.15 10.02 3.82
N LEU A 198 -4.71 10.27 2.59
CA LEU A 198 -3.45 9.77 2.05
C LEU A 198 -2.27 10.21 2.92
N MET A 199 -2.18 11.51 3.21
CA MET A 199 -1.13 12.08 4.06
C MET A 199 -1.16 11.50 5.47
N LYS A 200 -2.36 11.28 6.03
CA LYS A 200 -2.53 10.68 7.36
C LYS A 200 -2.04 9.23 7.41
N ILE A 201 -2.37 8.42 6.40
CA ILE A 201 -1.90 7.03 6.31
C ILE A 201 -0.37 7.04 6.15
N TRP A 202 0.15 7.89 5.28
CA TRP A 202 1.58 8.01 5.03
C TRP A 202 2.36 8.35 6.31
N LYS A 203 1.94 9.39 7.03
CA LYS A 203 2.60 9.81 8.29
C LYS A 203 2.55 8.69 9.33
N LYS A 204 1.41 8.00 9.44
CA LYS A 204 1.24 6.86 10.36
C LYS A 204 2.21 5.71 10.04
N ASP A 205 2.42 5.40 8.76
CA ASP A 205 3.36 4.35 8.35
C ASP A 205 4.81 4.73 8.64
N VAL A 206 5.21 5.98 8.42
CA VAL A 206 6.55 6.45 8.78
C VAL A 206 6.78 6.43 10.29
N GLU A 207 5.82 6.92 11.07
CA GLU A 207 5.86 6.84 12.53
C GLU A 207 5.93 5.39 13.03
N ALA A 208 5.23 4.46 12.37
CA ALA A 208 5.34 3.04 12.68
C ALA A 208 6.75 2.50 12.38
N GLY A 209 7.34 2.87 11.25
CA GLY A 209 8.71 2.49 10.90
C GLY A 209 9.74 2.99 11.91
N VAL A 210 9.64 4.24 12.35
CA VAL A 210 10.51 4.81 13.38
C VAL A 210 10.34 4.09 14.73
N ARG A 211 9.11 3.76 15.11
CA ARG A 211 8.85 3.00 16.35
C ARG A 211 9.47 1.61 16.31
N ILE A 212 9.32 0.89 15.19
CA ILE A 212 9.95 -0.43 15.00
C ILE A 212 11.47 -0.31 15.10
N PHE A 213 12.08 0.67 14.42
CA PHE A 213 13.52 0.93 14.52
C PHE A 213 14.00 1.18 15.97
N ILE A 214 13.32 2.08 16.70
CA ILE A 214 13.68 2.39 18.10
C ILE A 214 13.52 1.15 18.99
N GLN A 215 12.45 0.38 18.80
CA GLN A 215 12.21 -0.85 19.55
C GLN A 215 13.28 -1.91 19.26
N TYR A 216 13.64 -2.08 17.99
CA TYR A 216 14.71 -2.97 17.56
C TYR A 216 16.04 -2.60 18.27
N GLN A 217 16.43 -1.33 18.21
CA GLN A 217 17.61 -0.84 18.92
C GLN A 217 17.52 -1.10 20.44
N LYS A 218 16.35 -0.85 21.05
CA LYS A 218 16.12 -1.05 22.49
C LYS A 218 16.25 -2.51 22.92
N ILE A 219 15.74 -3.46 22.14
CA ILE A 219 15.87 -4.91 22.42
C ILE A 219 17.34 -5.33 22.45
N HIS A 220 18.17 -4.67 21.64
CA HIS A 220 19.63 -4.88 21.62
C HIS A 220 20.39 -3.95 22.58
N GLY A 221 19.71 -3.43 23.61
CA GLY A 221 20.31 -2.61 24.67
C GLY A 221 20.65 -1.17 24.25
N LYS A 222 20.31 -0.75 23.03
CA LYS A 222 20.58 0.60 22.52
C LYS A 222 19.35 1.49 22.75
N LYS A 223 19.43 2.37 23.74
CA LYS A 223 18.32 3.24 24.11
C LYS A 223 18.37 4.51 23.28
N ILE A 224 17.40 4.66 22.37
CA ILE A 224 17.15 5.89 21.61
C ILE A 224 15.88 6.52 22.16
N SER A 225 15.88 7.83 22.33
CA SER A 225 14.66 8.61 22.57
C SER A 225 14.59 9.77 21.59
N VAL A 226 13.39 10.07 21.12
CA VAL A 226 13.13 11.10 20.12
C VAL A 226 12.13 12.11 20.65
N GLY A 227 12.24 13.36 20.22
CA GLY A 227 11.24 14.41 20.45
C GLY A 227 10.11 14.37 19.43
N THR A 228 9.32 15.44 19.42
CA THR A 228 8.20 15.63 18.48
C THR A 228 8.70 15.62 17.03
N PRO A 229 8.06 14.87 16.12
CA PRO A 229 8.43 14.90 14.71
C PRO A 229 8.14 16.24 14.07
N GLU A 230 9.02 16.66 13.17
CA GLU A 230 8.86 17.80 12.28
C GLU A 230 8.71 17.29 10.85
N ASP A 231 7.74 17.86 10.12
CA ASP A 231 7.62 17.63 8.68
C ASP A 231 8.64 18.52 7.96
N ARG A 232 9.60 17.90 7.26
CA ARG A 232 10.62 18.61 6.48
C ARG A 232 10.63 18.17 5.02
N GLY A 233 9.57 17.50 4.58
CA GLY A 233 9.40 17.10 3.20
C GLY A 233 8.65 18.17 2.42
N GLU A 234 9.00 18.31 1.15
CA GLU A 234 8.17 18.97 0.14
C GLU A 234 7.45 17.86 -0.61
N PRO A 235 6.13 17.64 -0.37
CA PRO A 235 5.42 16.51 -0.94
C PRO A 235 5.26 16.71 -2.45
N HIS A 236 5.59 15.68 -3.21
CA HIS A 236 5.34 15.62 -4.64
C HIS A 236 4.19 14.66 -4.91
N TYR A 237 3.30 15.02 -5.83
CA TYR A 237 2.16 14.23 -6.24
C TYR A 237 2.42 13.62 -7.62
N ALA A 238 2.69 12.32 -7.68
CA ALA A 238 3.06 11.61 -8.91
C ALA A 238 1.91 10.81 -9.51
N PHE A 239 1.67 11.01 -10.81
CA PHE A 239 0.82 10.20 -11.65
C PHE A 239 1.67 9.34 -12.59
N PHE A 240 1.57 8.02 -12.43
CA PHE A 240 2.26 7.08 -13.31
C PHE A 240 1.65 7.09 -14.71
N THR A 241 2.49 7.27 -15.73
CA THR A 241 2.07 7.29 -17.14
C THR A 241 3.10 6.64 -18.05
N LYS A 242 2.59 5.97 -19.10
CA LYS A 242 3.40 5.47 -20.21
C LYS A 242 3.63 6.53 -21.30
N TYR A 243 2.85 7.60 -21.25
CA TYR A 243 2.78 8.63 -22.28
C TYR A 243 3.71 9.82 -22.02
N GLY A 244 4.30 9.94 -20.82
CA GLY A 244 5.27 11.01 -20.52
C GLY A 244 6.56 10.90 -21.34
N LYS A 245 6.80 9.77 -22.01
CA LYS A 245 7.84 9.61 -23.03
C LYS A 245 7.39 9.96 -24.45
N MET A 246 6.10 10.06 -24.76
CA MET A 246 5.68 10.52 -26.09
C MET A 246 5.99 12.01 -26.31
N THR A 247 6.34 12.72 -25.24
CA THR A 247 6.92 14.07 -25.23
C THR A 247 8.46 14.09 -25.32
N VAL A 248 9.11 12.96 -25.64
CA VAL A 248 10.59 12.86 -25.77
C VAL A 248 11.11 13.85 -26.82
N GLY A 249 11.98 14.74 -26.35
CA GLY A 249 12.62 15.82 -27.12
C GLY A 249 12.91 17.06 -26.27
N LEU A 250 12.25 17.20 -25.11
CA LEU A 250 12.43 18.34 -24.22
C LEU A 250 13.11 17.90 -22.90
N PRO A 251 14.30 18.45 -22.55
CA PRO A 251 14.92 18.19 -21.25
C PRO A 251 14.04 18.78 -20.15
N LYS A 252 13.80 18.04 -19.05
CA LYS A 252 13.07 18.43 -17.82
C LYS A 252 12.35 19.78 -17.98
N LYS A 253 11.23 19.81 -18.73
CA LYS A 253 10.42 21.00 -18.84
C LYS A 253 9.07 20.70 -18.25
N THR A 254 8.79 21.45 -17.20
CA THR A 254 7.47 21.87 -16.80
C THR A 254 6.52 21.89 -18.01
N ILE A 255 5.49 21.03 -18.00
CA ILE A 255 4.34 21.07 -18.92
C ILE A 255 3.60 22.40 -18.73
N THR A 256 3.54 22.84 -17.48
CA THR A 256 3.13 24.16 -16.99
C THR A 256 4.02 24.52 -15.81
N ASP A 257 3.97 25.74 -15.29
CA ASP A 257 4.80 26.17 -14.16
C ASP A 257 4.71 25.23 -12.94
N ASP A 258 3.57 24.53 -12.77
CA ASP A 258 3.30 23.65 -11.64
C ASP A 258 3.41 22.15 -11.93
N ILE A 259 3.58 21.73 -13.20
CA ILE A 259 3.52 20.31 -13.60
C ILE A 259 4.76 19.95 -14.38
N TYR A 260 5.49 18.90 -14.00
CA TYR A 260 6.69 18.43 -14.70
C TYR A 260 6.69 16.91 -14.89
N ILE A 261 7.62 16.42 -15.72
CA ILE A 261 7.78 14.99 -16.00
C ILE A 261 9.04 14.48 -15.29
N ASP A 262 8.90 13.53 -14.39
CA ASP A 262 10.00 12.74 -13.83
C ASP A 262 10.16 11.44 -14.62
N ASN A 263 11.37 11.25 -15.17
CA ASN A 263 11.75 10.03 -15.89
C ASN A 263 12.54 9.05 -15.02
N SER A 264 12.77 9.34 -13.74
CA SER A 264 13.46 8.42 -12.82
C SER A 264 12.85 7.01 -12.73
N PRO A 265 11.52 6.79 -12.92
CA PRO A 265 10.99 5.42 -12.93
C PRO A 265 11.47 4.59 -14.12
N SER A 266 11.98 5.25 -15.16
CA SER A 266 12.50 4.57 -16.35
C SER A 266 13.74 3.72 -16.10
N GLU A 267 14.45 3.93 -14.98
CA GLU A 267 15.53 3.06 -14.51
C GLU A 267 15.03 1.65 -14.18
N ARG A 268 13.75 1.51 -13.78
CA ARG A 268 13.13 0.21 -13.43
C ARG A 268 12.26 -0.35 -14.55
N ASN A 269 11.57 0.53 -15.28
CA ASN A 269 10.77 0.15 -16.42
C ASN A 269 10.90 1.21 -17.52
N PRO A 270 11.54 0.89 -18.67
CA PRO A 270 11.78 1.84 -19.75
C PRO A 270 10.55 2.55 -20.28
N ASP A 271 9.35 1.99 -20.11
CA ASP A 271 8.11 2.60 -20.62
C ASP A 271 7.40 3.48 -19.57
N LEU A 272 7.97 3.64 -18.38
CA LEU A 272 7.35 4.36 -17.28
C LEU A 272 7.93 5.76 -17.10
N SER A 273 7.04 6.71 -16.85
CA SER A 273 7.33 8.09 -16.46
C SER A 273 6.29 8.54 -15.42
N GLU A 274 6.61 9.57 -14.67
CA GLU A 274 5.70 10.20 -13.71
C GLU A 274 5.42 11.64 -14.16
N ILE A 275 4.14 12.01 -14.18
CA ILE A 275 3.75 13.43 -14.18
C ILE A 275 3.67 13.84 -12.72
N GLU A 276 4.45 14.84 -12.34
CA GLU A 276 4.57 15.31 -10.96
C GLU A 276 4.13 16.76 -10.84
N THR A 277 3.63 17.10 -9.66
CA THR A 277 3.40 18.49 -9.23
C THR A 277 3.71 18.59 -7.74
N GLU A 278 4.19 19.74 -7.30
CA GLU A 278 4.33 20.09 -5.88
C GLU A 278 3.06 20.77 -5.34
N ASN A 279 2.17 21.22 -6.23
CA ASN A 279 0.92 21.88 -5.89
C ASN A 279 -0.21 20.85 -5.74
N SER A 280 -0.70 20.70 -4.50
CA SER A 280 -1.76 19.74 -4.20
C SER A 280 -3.09 20.04 -4.89
N GLU A 281 -3.43 21.31 -5.08
CA GLU A 281 -4.69 21.67 -5.75
C GLU A 281 -4.65 21.29 -7.23
N VAL A 282 -3.49 21.46 -7.87
CA VAL A 282 -3.24 21.04 -9.25
C VAL A 282 -3.32 19.51 -9.34
N ALA A 283 -2.72 18.77 -8.40
CA ALA A 283 -2.83 17.31 -8.35
C ALA A 283 -4.30 16.87 -8.26
N ASP A 284 -5.09 17.46 -7.37
CA ASP A 284 -6.51 17.15 -7.21
C ASP A 284 -7.34 17.49 -8.47
N GLN A 285 -7.00 18.57 -9.18
CA GLN A 285 -7.63 18.90 -10.46
C GLN A 285 -7.32 17.86 -11.54
N ILE A 286 -6.07 17.43 -11.65
CA ILE A 286 -5.64 16.39 -12.59
C ILE A 286 -6.34 15.07 -12.26
N ASP A 287 -6.36 14.67 -10.99
CA ASP A 287 -7.04 13.45 -10.53
C ASP A 287 -8.51 13.42 -10.94
N ARG A 288 -9.25 14.51 -10.67
CA ARG A 288 -10.65 14.63 -11.09
C ARG A 288 -10.80 14.57 -12.61
N GLY A 289 -9.95 15.27 -13.35
CA GLY A 289 -9.97 15.27 -14.81
C GLY A 289 -9.78 13.88 -15.40
N ILE A 290 -8.78 13.14 -14.91
CA ILE A 290 -8.51 11.76 -15.34
C ILE A 290 -9.67 10.84 -14.97
N LYS A 291 -10.21 10.94 -13.75
CA LYS A 291 -11.38 10.16 -13.33
C LYS A 291 -12.60 10.41 -14.21
N CYS A 292 -12.87 11.66 -14.57
CA CYS A 292 -13.94 12.01 -15.51
C CYS A 292 -13.68 11.38 -16.88
N ALA A 293 -12.46 11.48 -17.40
CA ALA A 293 -12.07 10.88 -18.68
C ALA A 293 -12.26 9.35 -18.68
N LEU A 294 -11.87 8.67 -17.60
CA LEU A 294 -12.05 7.22 -17.44
C LEU A 294 -13.52 6.78 -17.48
N ARG A 295 -14.45 7.68 -17.10
CA ARG A 295 -15.90 7.41 -17.13
C ARG A 295 -16.57 7.78 -18.45
N MET A 296 -15.87 8.45 -19.37
CA MET A 296 -16.47 8.89 -20.64
C MET A 296 -17.03 7.74 -21.49
N PRO A 297 -16.37 6.57 -21.63
CA PRO A 297 -16.93 5.47 -22.40
C PRO A 297 -18.30 5.01 -21.87
N GLU A 298 -18.43 4.85 -20.55
CA GLU A 298 -19.71 4.45 -19.92
C GLU A 298 -20.81 5.48 -20.16
N ILE A 299 -20.47 6.77 -20.09
CA ILE A 299 -21.41 7.86 -20.37
C ILE A 299 -21.86 7.82 -21.84
N ILE A 300 -20.92 7.63 -22.76
CA ILE A 300 -21.20 7.52 -24.20
C ILE A 300 -22.12 6.32 -24.48
N ASP A 301 -21.80 5.15 -23.91
CA ASP A 301 -22.61 3.94 -24.08
C ASP A 301 -24.03 4.15 -23.54
N ARG A 302 -24.16 4.82 -22.39
CA ARG A 302 -25.47 5.13 -21.81
C ARG A 302 -26.28 6.08 -22.68
N ILE A 303 -25.65 7.11 -23.25
CA ILE A 303 -26.30 8.03 -24.18
C ILE A 303 -26.80 7.26 -25.41
N GLN A 304 -25.96 6.42 -26.02
CA GLN A 304 -26.34 5.60 -27.18
C GLN A 304 -27.48 4.62 -26.88
N GLN A 305 -27.51 4.06 -25.67
CA GLN A 305 -28.61 3.21 -25.24
C GLN A 305 -29.92 4.01 -25.13
N LEU A 306 -29.89 5.17 -24.49
CA LEU A 306 -31.06 6.04 -24.35
C LEU A 306 -31.59 6.49 -25.70
N GLU A 307 -30.73 6.81 -26.67
CA GLU A 307 -31.13 7.13 -28.04
C GLU A 307 -31.90 5.98 -28.72
N LYS A 308 -31.46 4.74 -28.52
CA LYS A 308 -32.16 3.55 -29.05
C LYS A 308 -33.52 3.36 -28.38
N GLU A 309 -33.62 3.58 -27.07
CA GLU A 309 -34.88 3.49 -26.31
C GLU A 309 -35.87 4.57 -26.75
N ILE A 310 -35.42 5.82 -26.91
CA ILE A 310 -36.26 6.93 -27.41
C ILE A 310 -36.77 6.64 -28.83
N LYS A 311 -35.92 6.13 -29.73
CA LYS A 311 -36.34 5.75 -31.09
C LYS A 311 -37.42 4.68 -31.08
N LYS A 312 -37.30 3.66 -30.22
CA LYS A 312 -38.32 2.62 -30.07
C LYS A 312 -39.64 3.20 -29.55
N LEU A 313 -39.60 4.07 -28.54
CA LEU A 313 -40.80 4.71 -27.99
C LEU A 313 -41.51 5.57 -29.04
N ASN A 314 -40.77 6.35 -29.83
CA ASN A 314 -41.36 7.17 -30.88
C ASN A 314 -42.05 6.34 -31.97
N GLN A 315 -41.50 5.16 -32.31
CA GLN A 315 -42.13 4.21 -33.24
C GLN A 315 -43.44 3.63 -32.69
N VAL A 316 -43.56 3.46 -31.38
CA VAL A 316 -44.79 2.97 -30.72
C VAL A 316 -45.86 4.06 -30.64
N VAL A 317 -45.47 5.33 -30.49
CA VAL A 317 -46.41 6.46 -30.37
C VAL A 317 -46.95 6.92 -31.73
N HIS A 318 -46.19 6.75 -32.81
CA HIS A 318 -46.55 7.23 -34.15
C HIS A 318 -46.86 6.08 -35.14
N GLY A 319 -46.88 4.84 -34.66
CA GLY A 319 -47.13 3.63 -35.43
C GLY A 319 -48.55 3.11 -35.29
#